data_AF-A0A2V8BF68-F1
#
_entry.id   AF-A0A2V8BF68-F1
#
_cell.length_a   1.000
_cell.length_b   1.000
_cell.length_c   1.000
_cell.angle_alpha   90.00
_cell.angle_beta   90.00
_cell.angle_gamma   90.00
#
_symmetry.space_group_name_H-M   'P 1'
#
loop_
_entity.id
_entity.type
_entity.pdbx_description
1 polymer ?
#
loop_
_entity_poly.entity_id
_entity_poly.type
_entity_poly.pdbx_seq_one_letter_code
_entity_poly.pdbx_strand_id
1 'polypeptide(L)'
;MHRELFPRTTGDTFDPLSPATIAADVTIGFVLQLDRAARMVAQHAVNPAAPGLENVIDRLTAATFDAPTATGYEAAVRRAEERVLVDRVMWLATASPNGEVRAIASLKLSKLAARLKAAVAKTEADTAQRTLIAADIKRFLERPAEAAKMIPAADAPPGAPIGDPGEDWLAPPPWSSRTPVPFDWNFWEEPEM
;
A
#
# COMPACT_ATOMS: atom_id res chain seq x y z
N MET A 1 -17.67 -21.40 17.59
CA MET A 1 -16.82 -20.26 17.15
C MET A 1 -17.65 -19.46 16.15
N HIS A 2 -18.07 -18.24 16.47
CA HIS A 2 -18.91 -17.43 15.58
C HIS A 2 -18.02 -16.54 14.69
N ARG A 3 -18.06 -16.76 13.38
CA ARG A 3 -17.21 -16.08 12.38
C ARG A 3 -17.55 -14.59 12.20
N GLU A 4 -18.72 -14.16 12.69
CA GLU A 4 -19.27 -12.82 12.46
C GLU A 4 -19.06 -11.85 13.62
N LEU A 5 -18.52 -12.31 14.75
CA LEU A 5 -18.22 -11.45 15.88
C LEU A 5 -16.85 -10.80 15.70
N PHE A 6 -16.77 -9.49 15.95
CA PHE A 6 -15.49 -8.81 16.07
C PHE A 6 -14.66 -9.44 17.20
N PRO A 7 -13.33 -9.58 17.02
CA PRO A 7 -12.42 -9.86 18.12
C PRO A 7 -12.60 -8.83 19.25
N ARG A 8 -12.56 -9.26 20.52
CA ARG A 8 -12.87 -8.42 21.69
C ARG A 8 -11.70 -8.41 22.68
N THR A 9 -11.48 -7.26 23.30
CA THR A 9 -10.48 -7.08 24.37
C THR A 9 -11.13 -6.94 25.75
N THR A 10 -12.46 -6.82 25.82
CA THR A 10 -13.26 -6.60 27.03
C THR A 10 -13.88 -7.88 27.62
N GLY A 11 -13.47 -9.06 27.16
CA GLY A 11 -14.08 -10.34 27.56
C GLY A 11 -15.40 -10.64 26.84
N ASP A 12 -16.37 -11.21 27.56
CA ASP A 12 -17.64 -11.69 26.97
C ASP A 12 -18.63 -10.57 26.61
N THR A 13 -18.42 -9.36 27.14
CA THR A 13 -19.23 -8.19 26.83
C THR A 13 -18.84 -7.62 25.46
N PHE A 14 -19.76 -6.87 24.83
CA PHE A 14 -19.47 -6.14 23.60
C PHE A 14 -18.29 -5.17 23.79
N ASP A 15 -17.35 -5.19 22.84
CA ASP A 15 -16.22 -4.26 22.78
C ASP A 15 -16.55 -3.11 21.82
N PRO A 16 -16.78 -1.88 22.32
CA PRO A 16 -17.20 -0.77 21.48
C PRO A 16 -16.06 -0.15 20.67
N LEU A 17 -14.79 -0.53 20.89
CA LEU A 17 -13.64 0.02 20.15
C LEU A 17 -13.18 -0.91 19.03
N SER A 18 -13.32 -2.23 19.19
CA SER A 18 -12.93 -3.21 18.17
C SER A 18 -13.47 -2.93 16.76
N PRO A 19 -14.76 -2.57 16.55
CA PRO A 19 -15.26 -2.27 15.22
C PRO A 19 -14.52 -1.10 14.56
N ALA A 20 -14.19 -0.06 15.31
CA ALA A 20 -13.46 1.10 14.80
C ALA A 20 -12.02 0.74 14.43
N THR A 21 -11.33 -0.02 15.28
CA THR A 21 -9.99 -0.56 14.98
C THR A 21 -9.99 -1.34 13.67
N ILE A 22 -10.99 -2.19 13.44
CA ILE A 22 -11.08 -3.01 12.24
C ILE A 22 -11.42 -2.18 11.00
N ALA A 23 -12.33 -1.22 11.12
CA ALA A 23 -12.62 -0.29 10.03
C ALA A 23 -11.39 0.54 9.63
N ALA A 24 -10.63 1.02 10.62
CA ALA A 24 -9.37 1.71 10.41
C ALA A 24 -8.34 0.79 9.75
N ASP A 25 -8.25 -0.46 10.18
CA ASP A 25 -7.29 -1.42 9.63
C ASP A 25 -7.59 -1.78 8.18
N VAL A 26 -8.87 -1.97 7.84
CA VAL A 26 -9.31 -2.19 6.46
C VAL A 26 -8.95 -0.98 5.60
N THR A 27 -9.30 0.23 6.03
CA THR A 27 -9.09 1.46 5.25
C THR A 27 -7.61 1.82 5.11
N ILE A 28 -6.89 1.93 6.22
CA ILE A 28 -5.46 2.26 6.25
C ILE A 28 -4.64 1.13 5.63
N GLY A 29 -4.96 -0.13 5.92
CA GLY A 29 -4.25 -1.30 5.41
C GLY A 29 -4.33 -1.42 3.89
N PHE A 30 -5.47 -1.10 3.27
CA PHE A 30 -5.57 -1.08 1.81
C PHE A 30 -4.77 0.05 1.16
N VAL A 31 -4.61 1.18 1.85
CA VAL A 31 -3.81 2.33 1.39
C VAL A 31 -2.32 2.06 1.58
N LEU A 32 -1.93 1.50 2.72
CA LEU A 32 -0.55 1.26 3.12
C LEU A 32 -0.14 -0.21 2.88
N GLN A 33 -0.29 -0.68 1.64
CA GLN A 33 0.17 -2.01 1.21
C GLN A 33 1.57 -1.93 0.55
N LEU A 34 2.42 -2.96 0.71
CA LEU A 34 3.83 -2.94 0.25
C LEU A 34 4.00 -2.58 -1.24
N ASP A 35 3.31 -3.29 -2.14
CA ASP A 35 3.43 -3.09 -3.59
C ASP A 35 2.77 -1.78 -4.02
N ARG A 36 1.69 -1.38 -3.34
CA ARG A 36 1.06 -0.07 -3.56
C ARG A 36 2.01 1.06 -3.16
N ALA A 37 2.65 0.96 -1.99
CA ALA A 37 3.62 1.94 -1.51
C ALA A 37 4.83 2.05 -2.47
N ALA A 38 5.35 0.93 -2.95
CA ALA A 38 6.43 0.91 -3.94
C ALA A 38 5.99 1.57 -5.27
N ARG A 39 4.76 1.31 -5.72
CA ARG A 39 4.19 1.97 -6.90
C ARG A 39 4.03 3.48 -6.73
N MET A 40 3.58 3.94 -5.56
CA MET A 40 3.46 5.38 -5.27
C MET A 40 4.82 6.08 -5.32
N VAL A 41 5.87 5.46 -4.74
CA VAL A 41 7.24 5.97 -4.84
C VAL A 41 7.69 6.07 -6.30
N ALA A 42 7.57 4.99 -7.07
CA ALA A 42 8.00 4.98 -8.47
C ALA A 42 7.23 5.98 -9.34
N GLN A 43 5.91 6.07 -9.15
CA GLN A 43 5.06 7.00 -9.90
C GLN A 43 5.38 8.46 -9.56
N HIS A 44 5.59 8.77 -8.27
CA HIS A 44 5.95 10.12 -7.84
C HIS A 44 7.34 10.54 -8.36
N ALA A 45 8.29 9.60 -8.44
CA ALA A 45 9.60 9.85 -9.02
C ALA A 45 9.54 10.21 -10.52
N VAL A 46 8.62 9.60 -11.28
CA VAL A 46 8.40 9.90 -12.70
C VAL A 46 7.57 11.17 -12.90
N ASN A 47 6.53 11.34 -12.09
CA ASN A 47 5.64 12.49 -12.14
C ASN A 47 5.48 13.09 -10.73
N PRO A 48 6.20 14.19 -10.43
CA PRO A 48 6.12 14.85 -9.13
C PRO A 48 4.72 15.38 -8.76
N ALA A 49 3.79 15.48 -9.73
CA ALA A 49 2.39 15.86 -9.45
C ALA A 49 1.54 14.67 -8.94
N ALA A 50 1.99 13.43 -9.13
CA ALA A 50 1.32 12.24 -8.56
C ALA A 50 1.51 12.21 -7.03
N PRO A 51 0.61 11.57 -6.26
CA PRO A 51 0.77 11.48 -4.81
C PRO A 51 1.94 10.57 -4.42
N GLY A 52 2.95 11.14 -3.75
CA GLY A 52 4.02 10.38 -3.10
C GLY A 52 3.58 9.73 -1.78
N LEU A 53 4.31 8.68 -1.38
CA LEU A 53 4.03 7.91 -0.16
C LEU A 53 4.11 8.79 1.09
N GLU A 54 5.08 9.70 1.13
CA GLU A 54 5.28 10.66 2.20
C GLU A 54 4.06 11.56 2.42
N ASN A 55 3.43 12.02 1.34
CA ASN A 55 2.23 12.85 1.39
C ASN A 55 1.01 12.04 1.86
N VAL A 56 0.90 10.78 1.45
CA VAL A 56 -0.17 9.89 1.90
C VAL A 56 -0.06 9.62 3.41
N ILE A 57 1.14 9.31 3.90
CA ILE A 57 1.36 9.10 5.34
C ILE A 57 1.06 10.38 6.14
N ASP A 58 1.45 11.56 5.64
CA ASP A 58 1.14 12.83 6.31
C ASP A 58 -0.37 13.09 6.38
N ARG A 59 -1.10 12.83 5.29
CA ARG A 59 -2.56 12.98 5.28
C ARG A 59 -3.25 12.01 6.23
N LEU A 60 -2.81 10.76 6.29
CA LEU A 60 -3.33 9.79 7.26
C LEU A 60 -2.99 10.20 8.70
N THR A 61 -1.79 10.74 8.93
CA THR A 61 -1.38 11.23 10.25
C THR A 61 -2.26 12.40 10.69
N ALA A 62 -2.58 13.34 9.80
CA ALA A 62 -3.49 14.43 10.10
C ALA A 62 -4.93 13.93 10.33
N ALA A 63 -5.41 13.02 9.49
CA ALA A 63 -6.76 12.44 9.59
C ALA A 63 -6.99 11.58 10.84
N THR A 64 -5.92 11.19 11.54
CA THR A 64 -5.99 10.41 12.77
C THR A 64 -5.62 11.28 13.97
N PHE A 65 -4.35 11.66 14.10
CA PHE A 65 -3.85 12.35 15.29
C PHE A 65 -4.38 13.78 15.47
N ASP A 66 -4.79 14.43 14.39
CA ASP A 66 -5.27 15.82 14.43
C ASP A 66 -6.80 15.89 14.28
N ALA A 67 -7.48 14.74 14.22
CA ALA A 67 -8.93 14.65 14.13
C ALA A 67 -9.59 15.21 15.40
N PRO A 68 -10.53 16.17 15.27
CA PRO A 68 -11.29 16.67 16.39
C PRO A 68 -12.21 15.56 16.92
N THR A 69 -12.43 15.56 18.24
CA THR A 69 -13.33 14.62 18.91
C THR A 69 -14.24 15.41 19.84
N ALA A 70 -15.55 15.21 19.72
CA ALA A 70 -16.56 15.87 20.53
C ALA A 70 -16.77 15.17 21.88
N THR A 71 -16.52 13.86 21.95
CA THR A 71 -16.77 13.04 23.14
C THR A 71 -15.55 12.24 23.58
N GLY A 72 -15.58 11.76 24.83
CA GLY A 72 -14.53 10.87 25.35
C GLY A 72 -14.48 9.52 24.61
N TYR A 73 -15.62 9.05 24.11
CA TYR A 73 -15.69 7.83 23.30
C TYR A 73 -15.04 8.03 21.93
N GLU A 74 -15.34 9.14 21.24
CA GLU A 74 -14.67 9.49 19.98
C GLU A 74 -13.16 9.66 20.18
N ALA A 75 -12.72 10.23 21.32
CA ALA A 75 -11.30 10.29 21.66
C ALA A 75 -10.68 8.90 21.84
N ALA A 76 -11.42 7.94 22.40
CA ALA A 76 -10.96 6.56 22.52
C ALA A 76 -10.87 5.85 21.15
N VAL A 77 -11.84 6.10 20.27
CA VAL A 77 -11.82 5.64 18.87
C VAL A 77 -10.60 6.18 18.14
N ARG A 78 -10.36 7.50 18.18
CA ARG A 78 -9.19 8.13 17.55
C ARG A 78 -7.88 7.50 18.03
N ARG A 79 -7.72 7.24 19.34
CA ARG A 79 -6.52 6.58 19.87
C ARG A 79 -6.32 5.17 19.32
N ALA A 80 -7.40 4.42 19.08
CA ALA A 80 -7.32 3.11 18.44
C ALA A 80 -6.88 3.24 16.96
N GLU A 81 -7.38 4.23 16.24
CA GLU A 81 -6.97 4.52 14.86
C GLU A 81 -5.50 4.98 14.75
N GLU A 82 -5.05 5.83 15.67
CA GLU A 82 -3.64 6.24 15.81
C GLU A 82 -2.73 5.00 15.93
N ARG A 83 -3.15 4.00 16.71
CA ARG A 83 -2.39 2.77 16.89
C ARG A 83 -2.31 1.96 15.59
N VAL A 84 -3.44 1.79 14.91
CA VAL A 84 -3.50 1.09 13.61
C VAL A 84 -2.58 1.75 12.59
N LEU A 85 -2.60 3.08 12.48
CA LEU A 85 -1.72 3.80 11.56
C LEU A 85 -0.25 3.52 11.86
N VAL A 86 0.16 3.63 13.12
CA VAL A 86 1.55 3.41 13.54
C VAL A 86 1.99 1.98 13.23
N ASP A 87 1.17 0.98 13.57
CA ASP A 87 1.49 -0.42 13.30
C ASP A 87 1.63 -0.70 11.79
N ARG A 88 0.77 -0.09 10.95
CA ARG A 88 0.85 -0.20 9.48
C ARG A 88 2.10 0.47 8.90
N VAL A 89 2.50 1.64 9.40
CA VAL A 89 3.74 2.30 8.96
C VAL A 89 4.98 1.54 9.44
N MET A 90 4.97 0.98 10.66
CA MET A 90 6.03 0.08 11.14
C MET A 90 6.17 -1.17 10.27
N TRP A 91 5.03 -1.72 9.81
CA TRP A 91 5.03 -2.84 8.88
C TRP A 91 5.66 -2.46 7.53
N LEU A 92 5.33 -1.30 6.94
CA LEU A 92 6.00 -0.81 5.73
C LEU A 92 7.51 -0.67 5.94
N ALA A 93 7.92 -0.09 7.07
CA ALA A 93 9.33 0.12 7.42
C ALA A 93 10.13 -1.18 7.59
N THR A 94 9.46 -2.28 7.94
CA THR A 94 10.09 -3.58 8.16
C THR A 94 10.01 -4.49 6.94
N ALA A 95 8.83 -4.63 6.36
CA ALA A 95 8.51 -5.71 5.43
C ALA A 95 8.66 -5.32 3.95
N SER A 96 8.73 -4.02 3.63
CA SER A 96 8.80 -3.62 2.21
C SER A 96 10.12 -4.06 1.58
N PRO A 97 10.11 -4.74 0.42
CA PRO A 97 11.33 -5.04 -0.31
C PRO A 97 11.97 -3.77 -0.90
N ASN A 98 11.18 -2.72 -1.13
CA ASN A 98 11.66 -1.45 -1.65
C ASN A 98 12.36 -0.62 -0.55
N GLY A 99 13.64 -0.29 -0.76
CA GLY A 99 14.46 0.44 0.21
C GLY A 99 13.96 1.86 0.49
N GLU A 100 13.43 2.55 -0.50
CA GLU A 100 12.93 3.92 -0.36
C GLU A 100 11.60 3.95 0.42
N VAL A 101 10.72 2.96 0.23
CA VAL A 101 9.53 2.79 1.07
C VAL A 101 9.93 2.64 2.55
N ARG A 102 10.94 1.80 2.85
CA ARG A 102 11.43 1.63 4.22
C ARG A 102 12.04 2.92 4.78
N ALA A 103 12.79 3.65 3.96
CA ALA A 103 13.40 4.93 4.35
C ALA A 103 12.33 5.99 4.68
N ILE A 104 11.33 6.16 3.80
CA ILE A 104 10.23 7.12 4.02
C ILE A 104 9.45 6.76 5.28
N ALA A 105 9.02 5.51 5.42
CA ALA A 105 8.25 5.05 6.57
C ALA A 105 9.02 5.27 7.90
N SER A 106 10.31 4.93 7.93
CA SER A 106 11.17 5.13 9.10
C SER A 106 11.33 6.61 9.47
N LEU A 107 11.52 7.48 8.46
CA LEU A 107 11.60 8.93 8.68
C LEU A 107 10.29 9.50 9.23
N LYS A 108 9.14 9.07 8.68
CA LYS A 108 7.82 9.51 9.14
C LYS A 108 7.55 9.07 10.58
N LEU A 109 7.90 7.84 10.94
CA LEU A 109 7.83 7.36 12.33
C LEU A 109 8.70 8.19 13.27
N SER A 110 9.95 8.45 12.88
CA SER A 110 10.87 9.28 13.70
C SER A 110 10.32 10.68 13.95
N LYS A 111 9.82 11.36 12.89
CA LYS A 111 9.17 12.67 13.01
C LYS A 111 7.92 12.62 13.88
N LEU A 112 7.10 11.59 13.73
CA LEU A 112 5.91 11.40 14.56
C LEU A 112 6.29 11.23 16.03
N ALA A 113 7.25 10.37 16.36
CA ALA A 113 7.71 10.19 17.74
C ALA A 113 8.25 11.48 18.37
N ALA A 114 9.00 12.27 17.61
CA ALA A 114 9.46 13.58 18.06
C ALA A 114 8.28 14.53 18.33
N ARG A 115 7.30 14.58 17.42
CA ARG A 115 6.09 15.39 17.57
C ARG A 115 5.29 15.00 18.82
N LEU A 116 5.09 13.69 19.04
CA LEU A 116 4.30 13.19 20.17
C LEU A 116 4.96 13.47 21.53
N LYS A 117 6.29 13.50 21.59
CA LYS A 117 7.02 13.90 22.80
C LYS A 117 6.94 15.39 23.10
N ALA A 118 6.89 16.23 22.07
CA ALA A 118 6.85 17.68 22.22
C ALA A 118 5.43 18.23 22.46
N ALA A 119 4.39 17.54 21.98
CA ALA A 119 3.02 18.03 22.02
C ALA A 119 2.39 17.86 23.41
N VAL A 120 1.89 18.96 23.98
CA VAL A 120 1.04 18.92 25.18
C VAL A 120 -0.30 18.28 24.83
N ALA A 121 -0.72 17.26 25.57
CA ALA A 121 -2.01 16.62 25.39
C ALA A 121 -3.06 17.25 26.30
N LYS A 122 -4.33 17.20 25.87
CA LYS A 122 -5.45 17.82 26.60
C LYS A 122 -5.91 16.99 27.80
N THR A 123 -5.67 15.68 27.75
CA THR A 123 -6.16 14.71 28.74
C THR A 123 -5.04 13.76 29.14
N GLU A 124 -5.13 13.18 30.34
CA GLU A 124 -4.19 12.15 30.80
C GLU A 124 -4.19 10.92 29.88
N ALA A 125 -5.36 10.52 29.36
CA ALA A 125 -5.48 9.41 28.42
C ALA A 125 -4.73 9.68 27.10
N ASP A 126 -4.80 10.90 26.56
CA ASP A 126 -4.04 11.27 25.38
C ASP A 126 -2.52 11.33 25.69
N THR A 127 -2.13 11.84 26.87
CA THR A 127 -0.73 11.80 27.31
C THR A 127 -0.20 10.37 27.38
N ALA A 128 -0.97 9.43 27.95
CA ALA A 128 -0.60 8.02 28.08
C ALA A 128 -0.41 7.38 26.69
N GLN A 129 -1.37 7.57 25.78
CA GLN A 129 -1.30 7.01 24.43
C GLN A 129 -0.09 7.56 23.65
N ARG A 130 0.12 8.88 23.66
CA ARG A 130 1.24 9.51 22.95
C ARG A 130 2.58 9.04 23.49
N THR A 131 2.68 8.91 24.81
CA THR A 131 3.90 8.41 25.48
C THR A 131 4.19 6.97 25.06
N LEU A 132 3.17 6.10 25.07
CA LEU A 132 3.30 4.70 24.64
C LEU A 132 3.73 4.60 23.17
N ILE A 133 3.03 5.28 22.26
CA ILE A 133 3.34 5.28 20.83
C ILE A 133 4.78 5.77 20.60
N ALA A 134 5.17 6.89 21.22
CA ALA A 134 6.52 7.44 21.04
C ALA A 134 7.61 6.48 21.56
N ALA A 135 7.35 5.77 22.65
CA ALA A 135 8.26 4.76 23.19
C ALA A 135 8.35 3.52 22.28
N ASP A 136 7.22 3.04 21.76
CA ASP A 136 7.16 1.91 20.84
C ASP A 136 7.90 2.23 19.53
N ILE A 137 7.70 3.43 18.97
CA ILE A 137 8.44 3.89 17.79
C ILE A 137 9.94 3.95 18.06
N LYS A 138 10.33 4.52 19.20
CA LYS A 138 11.75 4.57 19.59
C LYS A 138 12.36 3.17 19.65
N ARG A 139 11.71 2.24 20.37
CA ARG A 139 12.15 0.84 20.48
C ARG A 139 12.22 0.16 19.11
N PHE A 140 11.27 0.44 18.23
CA PHE A 140 11.25 -0.09 16.87
C PHE A 140 12.43 0.40 16.02
N LEU A 141 12.75 1.70 16.07
CA LEU A 141 13.81 2.30 15.27
C LEU A 141 15.21 2.00 15.80
N GLU A 142 15.35 1.85 17.12
CA GLU A 142 16.64 1.60 17.79
C GLU A 142 16.95 0.10 18.00
N ARG A 143 16.02 -0.80 17.62
CA ARG A 143 16.25 -2.24 17.78
C ARG A 143 17.51 -2.66 17.02
N PRO A 144 18.32 -3.59 17.56
CA PRO A 144 19.42 -4.18 16.82
C PRO A 144 18.89 -4.73 15.49
N ALA A 145 19.43 -4.23 14.38
CA ALA A 145 19.08 -4.77 13.07
C ALA A 145 19.60 -6.20 12.98
N GLU A 146 18.78 -7.12 12.46
CA GLU A 146 19.33 -8.39 11.98
C GLU A 146 20.40 -8.08 10.93
N ALA A 147 21.46 -8.88 10.89
CA ALA A 147 22.52 -8.71 9.90
C ALA A 147 21.89 -8.60 8.51
N ALA A 148 22.17 -7.49 7.82
CA ALA A 148 21.60 -7.21 6.52
C ALA A 148 21.91 -8.39 5.59
N LYS A 149 20.89 -9.17 5.24
CA LYS A 149 21.02 -10.18 4.19
C LYS A 149 21.28 -9.41 2.91
N MET A 150 22.40 -9.69 2.25
CA MET A 150 22.71 -9.09 0.95
C MET A 150 21.55 -9.44 0.00
N ILE A 151 20.77 -8.44 -0.38
CA ILE A 151 19.75 -8.60 -1.42
C ILE A 151 20.54 -8.60 -2.73
N PRO A 152 20.59 -9.71 -3.47
CA PRO A 152 21.27 -9.73 -4.76
C PRO A 152 20.66 -8.65 -5.65
N ALA A 153 21.50 -7.94 -6.40
CA ALA A 153 21.01 -7.01 -7.40
C ALA A 153 20.09 -7.76 -8.37
N ALA A 154 19.02 -7.11 -8.83
CA ALA A 154 18.22 -7.68 -9.90
C ALA A 154 19.11 -7.93 -11.11
N ASP A 155 18.98 -9.10 -11.73
CA ASP A 155 19.70 -9.39 -12.97
C ASP A 155 19.36 -8.32 -14.01
N ALA A 156 20.36 -7.94 -14.82
CA ALA A 156 20.08 -7.12 -15.98
C ALA A 156 19.02 -7.83 -16.83
N PRO A 157 18.03 -7.10 -17.38
CA PRO A 157 17.08 -7.69 -18.32
C PRO A 157 17.87 -8.43 -19.41
N PRO A 158 17.42 -9.62 -19.84
CA PRO A 158 18.05 -10.29 -20.98
C PRO A 158 18.07 -9.29 -22.13
N GLY A 159 19.28 -8.98 -22.63
CA GLY A 159 19.44 -8.09 -23.78
C GLY A 159 18.54 -8.59 -24.92
N ALA A 160 17.90 -7.67 -25.63
CA ALA A 160 17.15 -8.05 -26.83
C ALA A 160 18.09 -8.81 -27.78
N PRO A 161 17.64 -9.86 -28.48
CA PRO A 161 18.46 -10.52 -29.47
C PRO A 161 18.89 -9.49 -30.52
N ILE A 162 20.16 -9.09 -30.49
CA ILE A 162 20.82 -8.42 -31.61
C ILE A 162 21.42 -9.56 -32.43
N GLY A 163 20.56 -10.20 -33.21
CA GLY A 163 20.87 -11.36 -34.03
C GLY A 163 19.65 -11.63 -34.91
N ASP A 164 19.84 -11.49 -36.21
CA ASP A 164 18.90 -11.64 -37.30
C ASP A 164 17.76 -12.66 -36.98
N PRO A 165 16.49 -12.23 -36.82
CA PRO A 165 15.39 -13.15 -37.03
C PRO A 165 15.46 -13.45 -38.53
N GLY A 166 16.13 -14.54 -38.88
CA GLY A 166 16.40 -14.91 -40.27
C GLY A 166 15.17 -14.71 -41.15
N GLU A 167 15.40 -14.62 -42.47
CA GLU A 167 14.47 -14.22 -43.55
C GLU A 167 13.11 -14.97 -43.65
N ASP A 168 12.55 -15.54 -42.58
CA ASP A 168 11.19 -16.06 -42.46
C ASP A 168 10.11 -15.06 -42.93
N TRP A 169 10.39 -13.76 -42.90
CA TRP A 169 9.51 -12.72 -43.47
C TRP A 169 9.55 -12.66 -45.01
N LEU A 170 10.54 -13.28 -45.66
CA LEU A 170 10.59 -13.53 -47.11
C LEU A 170 9.87 -14.83 -47.51
N ALA A 171 9.36 -15.61 -46.55
CA ALA A 171 8.56 -16.77 -46.88
C ALA A 171 7.25 -16.34 -47.59
N PRO A 172 6.92 -16.91 -48.75
CA PRO A 172 5.69 -16.60 -49.44
C PRO A 172 4.49 -16.98 -48.54
N PRO A 173 3.46 -16.13 -48.44
CA PRO A 173 2.35 -16.39 -47.55
C PRO A 173 1.57 -17.63 -48.03
N PRO A 174 0.96 -18.41 -47.11
CA PRO A 174 0.39 -19.72 -47.39
C PRO A 174 -0.81 -19.72 -48.36
N TRP A 175 -1.30 -18.54 -48.74
CA TRP A 175 -2.39 -18.37 -49.70
C TRP A 175 -1.90 -18.12 -51.14
N SER A 176 -0.60 -17.92 -51.36
CA SER A 176 -0.02 -17.62 -52.69
C SER A 176 -0.15 -18.76 -53.71
N SER A 177 -0.44 -19.99 -53.27
CA SER A 177 -0.67 -21.16 -54.12
C SER A 177 -2.14 -21.44 -54.43
N ARG A 178 -3.08 -20.62 -53.92
CA ARG A 178 -4.50 -20.80 -54.23
C ARG A 178 -4.80 -20.16 -55.59
N THR A 179 -5.29 -20.97 -56.52
CA THR A 179 -5.92 -20.50 -57.75
C THR A 179 -6.95 -19.42 -57.40
N PRO A 180 -6.94 -18.23 -58.03
CA PRO A 180 -7.93 -17.21 -57.76
C PRO A 180 -9.31 -17.77 -58.09
N VAL A 181 -10.17 -17.86 -57.08
CA VAL A 181 -11.59 -18.14 -57.31
C VAL A 181 -12.19 -16.83 -57.80
N PRO A 182 -12.80 -16.77 -59.00
CA PRO A 182 -13.48 -15.57 -59.45
C PRO A 182 -14.58 -15.19 -58.47
N PHE A 183 -14.72 -13.90 -58.20
CA PHE A 183 -15.79 -13.37 -57.35
C PHE A 183 -17.15 -13.65 -57.99
N ASP A 184 -18.00 -14.41 -57.30
CA ASP A 184 -19.37 -14.70 -57.72
C ASP A 184 -20.31 -13.60 -57.22
N TRP A 185 -20.97 -12.91 -58.14
CA TRP A 185 -21.88 -11.80 -57.87
C TRP A 185 -23.28 -12.26 -57.41
N ASN A 186 -23.59 -13.56 -57.48
CA ASN A 186 -24.93 -14.09 -57.23
C ASN A 186 -25.25 -14.37 -55.74
N PHE A 187 -24.53 -13.73 -54.81
CA PHE A 187 -24.71 -13.98 -53.36
C PHE A 187 -26.02 -13.43 -52.78
N TRP A 188 -26.78 -12.61 -53.52
CA TRP A 188 -27.93 -11.85 -53.01
C TRP A 188 -29.28 -12.15 -53.68
N GLU A 189 -29.40 -13.20 -54.47
CA GLU A 189 -30.70 -13.62 -55.00
C GLU A 189 -31.37 -14.62 -54.05
N GLU A 190 -32.26 -14.11 -53.18
CA GLU A 190 -33.23 -14.94 -52.48
C GLU A 190 -34.28 -15.47 -53.47
N PRO A 191 -34.67 -16.75 -53.43
CA PRO A 191 -35.73 -17.27 -54.29
C PRO A 191 -37.10 -16.74 -53.83
N GLU A 192 -37.81 -16.05 -54.72
CA GLU A 192 -39.24 -15.78 -54.56
C GLU A 192 -40.04 -17.10 -54.51
N MET A 193 -41.09 -17.12 -53.67
CA MET A 193 -41.92 -18.27 -53.26
C MET A 193 -42.25 -19.33 -54.32
#